data_AF-A0A6M2AU30-F1
#
_entry.id   AF-A0A6M2AU30-F1
#
_cell.length_a   1.000
_cell.length_b   1.000
_cell.length_c   1.000
_cell.angle_alpha   90.00
_cell.angle_beta   90.00
_cell.angle_gamma   90.00
#
_symmetry.space_group_name_H-M   'P 1'
#
loop_
_entity.id
_entity.type
_entity.pdbx_description
1 polymer ?
#
loop_
_entity_poly.entity_id
_entity_poly.type
_entity_poly.pdbx_seq_one_letter_code
_entity_poly.pdbx_strand_id
1 'polypeptide(L)'
;MSIIVQIAVSPQQLEDLDFILGLALKKEKLRKKEIGDWRIRKRSIDARNSPIKINLQIELWLLEELREQIPPYIPQKVHNAKKVAIIGAGPAGLYAALRAVEAGFKPVVFERGKDVRERRRDLAIINKLQKVNPESNYCFGEGGAGTYSDGKLYTRSKKRGNVLKALEWFVHFGADEDILVDAHPHIGTNKLPKIITSMREAIIKNGGEVHFNSKLTDIKINDAAIQAIQINNEKWFEFDNVILATGHSARDIYYLLHHKNIKIEAKGFAIGVRVEHQQTLINHIQYQKEYDNPYLPPASYSLVEQVDGFGVYSFCMCPGGIIAPCATEQDEVVTNGWSPSKRNNPYANSGIVVSVKPTDLPNYKKDDPFVCLDFQKYVEKRCWEAGGKTQKVPAQRMIDFVEGKISTDFPKTSYQPGIVAADLNKVLPALLAEKLKKAFVAFGKKKNGYYTNEAVLHAPESRTSSTISVPRHPITLEHVEIKGLYPCGEGAGYAGGIISAAIDGINCVDAIVRKQVSTE
;
A
#
# COMPACT_ATOMS: atom_id res chain seq x y z
N MET A 1 -2.20 16.54 32.29
CA MET A 1 -1.30 15.40 32.01
C MET A 1 -2.05 14.10 32.25
N SER A 2 -2.42 13.42 31.16
CA SER A 2 -3.15 12.16 31.24
C SER A 2 -2.33 11.01 31.85
N ILE A 3 -3.02 10.10 32.53
CA ILE A 3 -2.46 8.87 33.10
C ILE A 3 -2.62 7.74 32.09
N ILE A 4 -1.55 6.98 31.86
CA ILE A 4 -1.52 5.87 30.90
C ILE A 4 -1.49 4.53 31.63
N VAL A 5 -2.51 3.72 31.38
CA VAL A 5 -2.72 2.43 32.05
C VAL A 5 -2.69 1.31 31.03
N GLN A 6 -1.95 0.24 31.32
CA GLN A 6 -1.96 -0.97 30.50
C GLN A 6 -2.86 -2.02 31.13
N ILE A 7 -3.85 -2.53 30.41
CA ILE A 7 -4.69 -3.65 30.86
C ILE A 7 -4.77 -4.72 29.78
N ALA A 8 -5.19 -5.92 30.16
CA ALA A 8 -5.49 -7.00 29.24
C ALA A 8 -6.89 -7.53 29.53
N VAL A 9 -7.68 -7.72 28.49
CA VAL A 9 -9.07 -8.21 28.55
C VAL A 9 -9.26 -9.38 27.59
N SER A 10 -10.32 -10.18 27.76
CA SER A 10 -10.71 -11.16 26.75
C SER A 10 -11.34 -10.46 25.52
N PRO A 11 -11.44 -11.14 24.36
CA PRO A 11 -12.13 -10.60 23.19
C PRO A 11 -13.58 -10.17 23.49
N GLN A 12 -14.37 -11.00 24.20
CA GLN A 12 -15.72 -10.65 24.66
C GLN A 12 -15.75 -9.33 25.47
N GLN A 13 -14.81 -9.16 26.40
CA GLN A 13 -14.78 -8.01 27.31
C GLN A 13 -14.44 -6.69 26.62
N LEU A 14 -13.98 -6.72 25.38
CA LEU A 14 -13.66 -5.52 24.62
C LEU A 14 -14.90 -4.64 24.35
N GLU A 15 -16.10 -5.24 24.33
CA GLU A 15 -17.36 -4.52 24.11
C GLU A 15 -17.89 -3.83 25.38
N ASP A 16 -17.36 -4.14 26.57
CA ASP A 16 -17.79 -3.58 27.83
C ASP A 16 -16.86 -2.44 28.30
N LEU A 17 -17.21 -1.22 27.89
CA LEU A 17 -16.44 -0.01 28.21
C LEU A 17 -16.40 0.29 29.72
N ASP A 18 -17.46 -0.02 30.47
CA ASP A 18 -17.49 0.20 31.93
C ASP A 18 -16.57 -0.78 32.65
N PHE A 19 -16.52 -2.04 32.20
CA PHE A 19 -15.56 -3.04 32.70
C PHE A 19 -14.12 -2.63 32.40
N ILE A 20 -13.83 -2.20 31.17
CA ILE A 20 -12.51 -1.70 30.77
C ILE A 20 -12.07 -0.54 31.65
N LEU A 21 -12.94 0.46 31.83
CA LEU A 21 -12.66 1.60 32.71
C LEU A 21 -12.44 1.13 34.15
N GLY A 22 -13.31 0.28 34.69
CA GLY A 22 -13.20 -0.26 36.04
C GLY A 22 -11.85 -0.97 36.30
N LEU A 23 -11.36 -1.75 35.33
CA LEU A 23 -10.04 -2.38 35.39
C LEU A 23 -8.91 -1.35 35.42
N ALA A 24 -8.98 -0.32 34.55
CA ALA A 24 -7.97 0.73 34.50
C ALA A 24 -7.92 1.53 35.82
N LEU A 25 -9.07 1.91 36.36
CA LEU A 25 -9.18 2.63 37.63
C LEU A 25 -8.66 1.81 38.82
N LYS A 26 -9.01 0.52 38.89
CA LYS A 26 -8.53 -0.39 39.92
C LYS A 26 -7.01 -0.51 39.89
N LYS A 27 -6.42 -0.57 38.69
CA LYS A 27 -4.98 -0.69 38.51
C LYS A 27 -4.22 0.55 38.98
N GLU A 28 -4.73 1.74 38.71
CA GLU A 28 -4.14 3.01 39.14
C GLU A 28 -4.61 3.48 40.52
N LYS A 29 -5.48 2.71 41.20
CA LYS A 29 -6.07 3.06 42.50
C LYS A 29 -6.84 4.39 42.48
N LEU A 30 -7.50 4.69 41.36
CA LEU A 30 -8.34 5.88 41.17
C LEU A 30 -9.83 5.54 41.34
N ARG A 31 -10.64 6.53 41.71
CA ARG A 31 -12.11 6.42 41.76
C ARG A 31 -12.72 7.06 40.52
N LYS A 32 -13.87 6.55 40.06
CA LYS A 32 -14.58 7.08 38.87
C LYS A 32 -14.86 8.58 38.96
N LYS A 33 -15.12 9.09 40.17
CA LYS A 33 -15.34 10.52 40.44
C LYS A 33 -14.12 11.41 40.26
N GLU A 34 -12.92 10.85 40.10
CA GLU A 34 -11.67 11.61 39.93
C GLU A 34 -11.32 11.81 38.44
N ILE A 35 -12.06 11.14 37.55
CA ILE A 35 -11.81 11.15 36.11
C ILE A 35 -12.80 12.10 35.42
N GLY A 36 -12.28 13.01 34.60
CA GLY A 36 -13.06 13.87 33.72
C GLY A 36 -13.37 13.22 32.37
N ASP A 37 -12.40 12.51 31.80
CA ASP A 37 -12.55 11.81 30.51
C ASP A 37 -11.57 10.63 30.40
N TRP A 38 -11.80 9.72 29.44
CA TRP A 38 -10.88 8.64 29.11
C TRP A 38 -11.02 8.14 27.68
N ARG A 39 -9.99 7.44 27.17
CA ARG A 39 -10.06 6.71 25.89
C ARG A 39 -9.20 5.46 25.88
N ILE A 40 -9.51 4.56 24.95
CA ILE A 40 -8.55 3.54 24.51
C ILE A 40 -7.56 4.23 23.57
N ARG A 41 -6.30 4.28 23.98
CA ARG A 41 -5.20 4.86 23.20
C ARG A 41 -4.57 3.86 22.25
N LYS A 42 -4.46 2.58 22.64
CA LYS A 42 -3.96 1.51 21.76
C LYS A 42 -4.68 0.19 22.01
N ARG A 43 -4.85 -0.60 20.96
CA ARG A 43 -5.43 -1.94 20.97
C ARG A 43 -4.59 -2.92 20.15
N SER A 44 -4.31 -4.10 20.71
CA SER A 44 -3.60 -5.18 20.00
C SER A 44 -4.03 -6.56 20.47
N ILE A 45 -4.01 -7.52 19.56
CA ILE A 45 -4.39 -8.92 19.81
C ILE A 45 -3.13 -9.73 20.12
N ASP A 46 -3.14 -10.44 21.24
CA ASP A 46 -2.13 -11.44 21.59
C ASP A 46 -2.71 -12.84 21.46
N ALA A 47 -2.44 -13.46 20.31
CA ALA A 47 -2.87 -14.81 19.96
C ALA A 47 -1.73 -15.84 20.10
N ARG A 48 -0.70 -15.57 20.92
CA ARG A 48 0.42 -16.52 21.10
C ARG A 48 0.05 -17.74 21.93
N ASN A 49 -0.87 -17.57 22.89
CA ASN A 49 -1.36 -18.61 23.78
C ASN A 49 -2.90 -18.49 23.89
N SER A 50 -3.55 -19.59 24.29
CA SER A 50 -4.97 -19.57 24.69
C SER A 50 -5.05 -19.50 26.24
N PRO A 51 -5.98 -18.71 26.82
CA PRO A 51 -6.95 -17.88 26.13
C PRO A 51 -6.33 -16.64 25.48
N ILE A 52 -6.84 -16.27 24.30
CA ILE A 52 -6.40 -15.09 23.55
C ILE A 52 -6.74 -13.82 24.36
N LYS A 53 -5.84 -12.84 24.31
CA LYS A 53 -6.00 -11.58 25.05
C LYS A 53 -5.95 -10.37 24.12
N ILE A 54 -6.72 -9.36 24.47
CA ILE A 54 -6.63 -8.02 23.89
C ILE A 54 -5.85 -7.14 24.86
N ASN A 55 -4.69 -6.67 24.44
CA ASN A 55 -3.90 -5.71 25.20
C ASN A 55 -4.37 -4.30 24.86
N LEU A 56 -4.74 -3.54 25.90
CA LEU A 56 -5.24 -2.18 25.79
C LEU A 56 -4.31 -1.22 26.54
N GLN A 57 -4.00 -0.10 25.89
CA GLN A 57 -3.46 1.08 26.55
C GLN A 57 -4.61 2.06 26.74
N ILE A 58 -4.97 2.33 27.98
CA ILE A 58 -6.01 3.29 28.37
C ILE A 58 -5.33 4.61 28.75
N GLU A 59 -5.96 5.72 28.37
CA GLU A 59 -5.55 7.07 28.73
C GLU A 59 -6.67 7.72 29.51
N LEU A 60 -6.36 8.19 30.72
CA LEU A 60 -7.30 8.79 31.67
C LEU A 60 -6.93 10.26 31.89
N TRP A 61 -7.92 11.15 31.87
CA TRP A 61 -7.78 12.55 32.26
C TRP A 61 -8.50 12.79 33.58
N LEU A 62 -7.84 13.48 34.51
CA LEU A 62 -8.47 13.87 35.78
C LEU A 62 -9.53 14.96 35.54
N LEU A 63 -10.43 15.18 36.50
CA LEU A 63 -11.57 16.12 36.40
C LEU A 63 -11.22 17.52 35.87
N GLU A 64 -10.03 18.02 36.21
CA GLU A 64 -9.58 19.37 35.83
C GLU A 64 -8.79 19.38 34.50
N GLU A 65 -8.59 18.22 33.89
CA GLU A 65 -7.81 18.06 32.68
C GLU A 65 -8.70 17.82 31.45
N LEU A 66 -8.39 18.51 30.36
CA LEU A 66 -9.09 18.34 29.10
C LEU A 66 -8.41 17.28 28.24
N ARG A 67 -9.24 16.45 27.59
CA ARG A 67 -8.77 15.54 26.55
C ARG A 67 -8.21 16.31 25.37
N GLU A 68 -7.04 15.88 24.90
CA GLU A 68 -6.48 16.36 23.64
C GLU A 68 -7.41 15.94 22.49
N GLN A 69 -7.96 16.94 21.79
CA GLN A 69 -8.75 16.71 20.59
C GLN A 69 -7.84 16.33 19.43
N ILE A 70 -8.36 15.49 18.53
CA ILE A 70 -7.68 15.18 17.27
C ILE A 70 -7.59 16.48 16.46
N PRO A 71 -6.37 16.98 16.14
CA PRO A 71 -6.23 18.22 15.40
C PRO A 71 -6.94 18.11 14.03
N PRO A 72 -7.87 19.02 13.71
CA PRO A 72 -8.49 19.01 12.39
C PRO A 72 -7.48 19.40 11.32
N TYR A 73 -7.75 19.03 10.08
CA TYR A 73 -7.06 19.63 8.95
C TYR A 73 -7.47 21.11 8.81
N ILE A 74 -6.49 22.02 8.76
CA ILE A 74 -6.70 23.48 8.71
C ILE A 74 -6.21 24.02 7.35
N PRO A 75 -7.10 24.21 6.36
CA PRO A 75 -6.71 24.69 5.04
C PRO A 75 -6.55 26.23 4.98
N GLN A 76 -5.71 26.72 4.07
CA GLN A 76 -5.70 28.12 3.64
C GLN A 76 -6.44 28.31 2.31
N LYS A 77 -6.86 29.54 1.98
CA LYS A 77 -7.40 29.88 0.65
C LYS A 77 -6.28 30.26 -0.30
N VAL A 78 -6.00 29.39 -1.28
CA VAL A 78 -4.77 29.46 -2.10
C VAL A 78 -5.02 29.79 -3.57
N HIS A 79 -6.13 30.45 -3.90
CA HIS A 79 -6.55 30.65 -5.31
C HIS A 79 -5.50 31.40 -6.14
N ASN A 80 -4.81 32.36 -5.50
CA ASN A 80 -3.79 33.23 -6.11
C ASN A 80 -2.38 32.96 -5.56
N ALA A 81 -2.18 31.82 -4.88
CA ALA A 81 -0.88 31.48 -4.31
C ALA A 81 0.10 30.94 -5.36
N LYS A 82 1.39 30.88 -5.00
CA LYS A 82 2.44 30.22 -5.80
C LYS A 82 2.03 28.76 -6.07
N LYS A 83 2.18 28.31 -7.31
CA LYS A 83 1.74 26.99 -7.75
C LYS A 83 2.81 25.91 -7.52
N VAL A 84 2.36 24.69 -7.22
CA VAL A 84 3.20 23.48 -7.21
C VAL A 84 2.50 22.40 -8.02
N ALA A 85 3.20 21.81 -8.99
CA ALA A 85 2.67 20.68 -9.73
C ALA A 85 2.84 19.39 -8.92
N ILE A 86 1.81 18.55 -8.94
CA ILE A 86 1.81 17.24 -8.31
C ILE A 86 1.37 16.22 -9.36
N ILE A 87 2.23 15.25 -9.67
CA ILE A 87 1.96 14.25 -10.70
C ILE A 87 1.57 12.94 -10.01
N GLY A 88 0.29 12.60 -10.13
CA GLY A 88 -0.35 11.45 -9.48
C GLY A 88 -1.22 11.84 -8.29
N ALA A 89 -2.41 11.25 -8.20
CA ALA A 89 -3.37 11.42 -7.11
C ALA A 89 -3.41 10.20 -6.18
N GLY A 90 -2.27 9.51 -6.00
CA GLY A 90 -2.09 8.49 -4.97
C GLY A 90 -1.94 9.08 -3.55
N PRO A 91 -1.68 8.27 -2.52
CA PRO A 91 -1.50 8.76 -1.15
C PRO A 91 -0.44 9.86 -1.03
N ALA A 92 0.71 9.71 -1.73
CA ALA A 92 1.75 10.74 -1.76
C ALA A 92 1.25 12.06 -2.36
N GLY A 93 0.60 12.01 -3.53
CA GLY A 93 0.12 13.22 -4.20
C GLY A 93 -1.02 13.93 -3.47
N LEU A 94 -1.99 13.17 -2.94
CA LEU A 94 -3.12 13.76 -2.20
C LEU A 94 -2.66 14.42 -0.89
N TYR A 95 -1.75 13.77 -0.15
CA TYR A 95 -1.21 14.38 1.07
C TYR A 95 -0.27 15.55 0.78
N ALA A 96 0.49 15.51 -0.32
CA ALA A 96 1.21 16.68 -0.80
C ALA A 96 0.23 17.82 -1.12
N ALA A 97 -0.88 17.57 -1.82
CA ALA A 97 -1.84 18.61 -2.18
C ALA A 97 -2.52 19.22 -0.94
N LEU A 98 -2.96 18.39 0.01
CA LEU A 98 -3.51 18.85 1.29
C LEU A 98 -2.47 19.68 2.07
N ARG A 99 -1.21 19.20 2.14
CA ARG A 99 -0.15 19.94 2.82
C ARG A 99 0.17 21.26 2.13
N ALA A 100 0.14 21.32 0.79
CA ALA A 100 0.34 22.54 0.02
C ALA A 100 -0.73 23.58 0.36
N VAL A 101 -2.00 23.17 0.42
CA VAL A 101 -3.10 24.05 0.83
C VAL A 101 -2.94 24.52 2.28
N GLU A 102 -2.55 23.66 3.22
CA GLU A 102 -2.25 24.04 4.61
C GLU A 102 -1.05 25.00 4.70
N ALA A 103 -0.08 24.88 3.79
CA ALA A 103 1.12 25.70 3.73
C ALA A 103 0.96 27.01 2.94
N GLY A 104 -0.21 27.29 2.36
CA GLY A 104 -0.44 28.51 1.59
C GLY A 104 0.01 28.44 0.12
N PHE A 105 0.19 27.24 -0.44
CA PHE A 105 0.53 27.01 -1.85
C PHE A 105 -0.67 26.50 -2.63
N LYS A 106 -0.73 26.81 -3.93
CA LYS A 106 -1.74 26.28 -4.85
C LYS A 106 -1.27 24.95 -5.46
N PRO A 107 -1.75 23.78 -5.00
CA PRO A 107 -1.44 22.53 -5.70
C PRO A 107 -2.20 22.44 -7.02
N VAL A 108 -1.53 21.98 -8.06
CA VAL A 108 -2.14 21.57 -9.33
C VAL A 108 -1.81 20.10 -9.53
N VAL A 109 -2.80 19.23 -9.26
CA VAL A 109 -2.65 17.78 -9.34
C VAL A 109 -3.04 17.30 -10.73
N PHE A 110 -2.16 16.54 -11.38
CA PHE A 110 -2.43 15.86 -12.65
C PHE A 110 -2.42 14.35 -12.41
N GLU A 111 -3.55 13.69 -12.63
CA GLU A 111 -3.72 12.24 -12.51
C GLU A 111 -4.03 11.66 -13.89
N ARG A 112 -3.21 10.68 -14.31
CA ARG A 112 -3.35 10.03 -15.62
C ARG A 112 -4.68 9.28 -15.75
N GLY A 113 -5.16 8.69 -14.65
CA GLY A 113 -6.41 7.94 -14.64
C GLY A 113 -7.64 8.76 -14.27
N LYS A 114 -8.74 8.04 -14.08
CA LYS A 114 -10.07 8.58 -13.84
C LYS A 114 -10.37 8.82 -12.36
N ASP A 115 -11.44 9.56 -12.10
CA ASP A 115 -12.03 9.66 -10.76
C ASP A 115 -12.54 8.30 -10.28
N VAL A 116 -12.73 8.17 -8.96
CA VAL A 116 -13.01 6.88 -8.32
C VAL A 116 -14.32 6.23 -8.81
N ARG A 117 -15.30 6.99 -9.28
CA ARG A 117 -16.58 6.44 -9.75
C ARG A 117 -16.42 5.82 -11.13
N GLU A 118 -15.78 6.54 -12.05
CA GLU A 118 -15.51 6.03 -13.39
C GLU A 118 -14.49 4.90 -13.37
N ARG A 119 -13.42 5.05 -12.59
CA ARG A 119 -12.39 4.02 -12.39
C ARG A 119 -12.99 2.69 -11.94
N ARG A 120 -13.99 2.70 -11.05
CA ARG A 120 -14.68 1.47 -10.61
C ARG A 120 -15.31 0.69 -11.76
N ARG A 121 -15.81 1.37 -12.80
CA ARG A 121 -16.38 0.72 -13.99
C ARG A 121 -15.29 0.01 -14.78
N ASP A 122 -14.13 0.65 -14.94
CA ASP A 122 -12.99 0.06 -15.64
C ASP A 122 -12.45 -1.17 -14.87
N LEU A 123 -12.42 -1.14 -13.53
CA LEU A 123 -12.08 -2.33 -12.74
C LEU A 123 -13.07 -3.49 -12.96
N ALA A 124 -14.37 -3.19 -13.05
CA ALA A 124 -15.37 -4.21 -13.34
C ALA A 124 -15.19 -4.82 -14.74
N ILE A 125 -14.77 -4.02 -15.71
CA ILE A 125 -14.44 -4.47 -17.08
C ILE A 125 -13.23 -5.42 -17.06
N ILE A 126 -12.17 -5.12 -16.31
CA ILE A 126 -11.02 -6.04 -16.15
C ILE A 126 -11.50 -7.40 -15.61
N ASN A 127 -12.28 -7.38 -14.53
CA ASN A 127 -12.69 -8.62 -13.87
C ASN A 127 -13.68 -9.46 -14.70
N LYS A 128 -14.62 -8.83 -15.42
CA LYS A 128 -15.69 -9.53 -16.15
C LYS A 128 -15.34 -9.82 -17.60
N LEU A 129 -14.69 -8.86 -18.26
CA LEU A 129 -14.42 -8.89 -19.70
C LEU A 129 -12.93 -9.08 -20.01
N GLN A 130 -12.06 -9.09 -18.99
CA GLN A 130 -10.61 -9.34 -19.14
C GLN A 130 -9.93 -8.31 -20.06
N LYS A 131 -10.48 -7.10 -20.11
CA LYS A 131 -9.96 -5.96 -20.87
C LYS A 131 -9.34 -4.95 -19.92
N VAL A 132 -8.07 -4.63 -20.13
CA VAL A 132 -7.31 -3.67 -19.33
C VAL A 132 -7.34 -2.31 -20.01
N ASN A 133 -7.79 -1.29 -19.29
CA ASN A 133 -7.58 0.09 -19.71
C ASN A 133 -6.21 0.55 -19.17
N PRO A 134 -5.24 0.89 -20.03
CA PRO A 134 -3.89 1.22 -19.59
C PRO A 134 -3.79 2.53 -18.82
N GLU A 135 -4.80 3.38 -18.90
CA GLU A 135 -4.86 4.64 -18.17
C GLU A 135 -5.81 4.58 -16.95
N SER A 136 -6.62 3.52 -16.79
CA SER A 136 -7.50 3.37 -15.62
C SER A 136 -7.66 1.93 -15.18
N ASN A 137 -7.02 1.59 -14.07
CA ASN A 137 -6.91 0.22 -13.57
C ASN A 137 -6.61 0.24 -12.06
N TYR A 138 -6.22 -0.90 -11.47
CA TYR A 138 -5.92 -0.97 -10.02
C TYR A 138 -4.72 -0.10 -9.60
N CYS A 139 -3.86 0.31 -10.53
CA CYS A 139 -2.71 1.17 -10.24
C CYS A 139 -3.00 2.65 -10.52
N PHE A 140 -3.74 2.98 -11.58
CA PHE A 140 -3.93 4.35 -12.07
C PHE A 140 -5.34 4.90 -11.87
N GLY A 141 -5.42 6.19 -11.50
CA GLY A 141 -6.64 6.93 -11.16
C GLY A 141 -6.69 7.36 -9.70
N GLU A 142 -7.82 7.98 -9.30
CA GLU A 142 -7.97 8.66 -8.01
C GLU A 142 -7.63 7.75 -6.80
N GLY A 143 -6.75 8.23 -5.92
CA GLY A 143 -6.18 7.53 -4.77
C GLY A 143 -5.12 6.46 -5.11
N GLY A 144 -4.75 6.33 -6.39
CA GLY A 144 -3.67 5.46 -6.88
C GLY A 144 -3.88 3.99 -6.54
N ALA A 145 -2.79 3.25 -6.29
CA ALA A 145 -2.84 1.84 -5.90
C ALA A 145 -3.48 1.59 -4.52
N GLY A 146 -3.67 2.64 -3.70
CA GLY A 146 -4.24 2.52 -2.36
C GLY A 146 -5.75 2.33 -2.33
N THR A 147 -6.50 2.90 -3.27
CA THR A 147 -7.96 3.03 -3.22
C THR A 147 -8.72 1.72 -3.11
N TYR A 148 -8.35 0.74 -3.94
CA TYR A 148 -9.00 -0.57 -3.99
C TYR A 148 -8.15 -1.65 -3.34
N SER A 149 -7.75 -1.38 -2.09
CA SER A 149 -6.94 -2.27 -1.26
C SER A 149 -7.64 -2.58 0.07
N ASP A 150 -7.06 -3.46 0.89
CA ASP A 150 -7.47 -3.59 2.31
C ASP A 150 -7.21 -2.30 3.11
N GLY A 151 -6.40 -1.38 2.59
CA GLY A 151 -6.17 -0.08 3.22
C GLY A 151 -5.38 -0.20 4.50
N LYS A 152 -4.37 -1.08 4.56
CA LYS A 152 -3.50 -1.26 5.74
C LYS A 152 -2.65 -0.01 5.96
N LEU A 153 -2.68 0.52 7.18
CA LEU A 153 -2.05 1.80 7.50
C LEU A 153 -0.84 1.69 8.43
N TYR A 154 -0.48 0.49 8.89
CA TYR A 154 0.74 0.34 9.70
C TYR A 154 2.00 0.49 8.83
N THR A 155 3.02 1.16 9.39
CA THR A 155 4.33 1.31 8.76
C THR A 155 5.43 0.87 9.71
N ARG A 156 6.44 0.17 9.15
CA ARG A 156 7.68 -0.15 9.87
C ARG A 156 8.65 1.05 9.90
N SER A 157 8.43 2.06 9.05
CA SER A 157 9.31 3.22 8.88
C SER A 157 8.87 4.40 9.74
N LYS A 158 8.84 4.23 11.07
CA LYS A 158 8.43 5.29 12.01
C LYS A 158 9.37 6.51 12.02
N LYS A 159 10.61 6.35 11.52
CA LYS A 159 11.61 7.43 11.43
C LYS A 159 11.37 8.43 10.29
N ARG A 160 10.38 8.20 9.42
CA ARG A 160 10.19 9.00 8.19
C ARG A 160 9.29 10.23 8.34
N GLY A 161 8.64 10.42 9.48
CA GLY A 161 7.82 11.61 9.73
C GLY A 161 6.62 11.33 10.63
N ASN A 162 5.68 12.28 10.65
CA ASN A 162 4.54 12.27 11.54
C ASN A 162 3.43 11.31 11.04
N VAL A 163 3.55 10.03 11.40
CA VAL A 163 2.55 8.99 11.15
C VAL A 163 1.17 9.36 11.72
N LEU A 164 1.17 9.99 12.90
CA LEU A 164 -0.07 10.35 13.58
C LEU A 164 -0.86 11.37 12.75
N LYS A 165 -0.23 12.45 12.29
CA LYS A 165 -0.86 13.45 11.40
C LYS A 165 -1.49 12.82 10.15
N ALA A 166 -0.82 11.82 9.57
CA ALA A 166 -1.36 11.13 8.41
C ALA A 166 -2.67 10.37 8.74
N LEU A 167 -2.71 9.67 9.87
CA LEU A 167 -3.91 8.96 10.34
C LEU A 167 -5.03 9.94 10.77
N GLU A 168 -4.68 11.02 11.45
CA GLU A 168 -5.64 12.05 11.88
C GLU A 168 -6.36 12.69 10.68
N TRP A 169 -5.64 12.94 9.59
CA TRP A 169 -6.27 13.42 8.35
C TRP A 169 -7.22 12.37 7.75
N PHE A 170 -6.87 11.08 7.78
CA PHE A 170 -7.83 10.05 7.35
C PHE A 170 -9.12 10.11 8.18
N VAL A 171 -9.02 10.24 9.51
CA VAL A 171 -10.18 10.40 10.41
C VAL A 171 -10.96 11.66 10.06
N HIS A 172 -10.28 12.80 9.89
CA HIS A 172 -10.90 14.07 9.49
C HIS A 172 -11.74 13.93 8.20
N PHE A 173 -11.28 13.14 7.24
CA PHE A 173 -11.98 12.91 5.97
C PHE A 173 -12.98 11.73 6.00
N GLY A 174 -13.22 11.13 7.17
CA GLY A 174 -14.29 10.15 7.39
C GLY A 174 -13.85 8.70 7.57
N ALA A 175 -12.56 8.44 7.85
CA ALA A 175 -12.13 7.15 8.37
C ALA A 175 -12.58 6.96 9.83
N ASP A 176 -12.66 5.70 10.25
CA ASP A 176 -13.02 5.33 11.61
C ASP A 176 -11.92 5.73 12.61
N GLU A 177 -12.27 6.21 13.81
CA GLU A 177 -11.28 6.58 14.83
C GLU A 177 -10.44 5.39 15.31
N ASP A 178 -10.96 4.17 15.15
CA ASP A 178 -10.23 2.93 15.47
C ASP A 178 -8.88 2.84 14.73
N ILE A 179 -8.69 3.53 13.60
CA ILE A 179 -7.39 3.53 12.91
C ILE A 179 -6.27 4.21 13.71
N LEU A 180 -6.62 5.07 14.68
CA LEU A 180 -5.68 5.71 15.61
C LEU A 180 -5.35 4.81 16.80
N VAL A 181 -6.22 3.84 17.08
CA VAL A 181 -6.15 2.96 18.26
C VAL A 181 -5.50 1.62 17.90
N ASP A 182 -5.84 1.05 16.76
CA ASP A 182 -5.38 -0.28 16.39
C ASP A 182 -3.88 -0.35 16.10
N ALA A 183 -3.23 -1.42 16.57
CA ALA A 183 -1.83 -1.69 16.26
C ALA A 183 -1.60 -2.05 14.77
N HIS A 184 -2.61 -2.62 14.13
CA HIS A 184 -2.59 -2.98 12.70
C HIS A 184 -3.84 -2.42 12.00
N PRO A 185 -3.95 -1.08 11.91
CA PRO A 185 -5.16 -0.43 11.43
C PRO A 185 -5.37 -0.66 9.93
N HIS A 186 -6.63 -0.74 9.54
CA HIS A 186 -7.05 -0.84 8.15
C HIS A 186 -8.39 -0.12 7.91
N ILE A 187 -8.64 0.29 6.67
CA ILE A 187 -9.88 1.00 6.29
C ILE A 187 -10.83 0.10 5.47
N GLY A 188 -10.27 -0.66 4.53
CA GLY A 188 -11.01 -1.50 3.58
C GLY A 188 -11.49 -0.78 2.32
N THR A 189 -11.57 -1.55 1.22
CA THR A 189 -11.82 -1.03 -0.13
C THR A 189 -13.16 -0.31 -0.32
N ASN A 190 -14.15 -0.60 0.54
CA ASN A 190 -15.50 -0.05 0.44
C ASN A 190 -15.61 1.35 1.08
N LYS A 191 -14.71 1.70 2.01
CA LYS A 191 -14.69 3.00 2.69
C LYS A 191 -13.74 3.99 2.00
N LEU A 192 -12.59 3.51 1.52
CA LEU A 192 -11.54 4.34 0.91
C LEU A 192 -12.03 5.28 -0.21
N PRO A 193 -12.83 4.84 -1.20
CA PRO A 193 -13.31 5.72 -2.27
C PRO A 193 -13.93 7.04 -1.79
N LYS A 194 -14.80 6.97 -0.77
CA LYS A 194 -15.48 8.15 -0.22
C LYS A 194 -14.48 9.08 0.47
N ILE A 195 -13.56 8.53 1.25
CA ILE A 195 -12.55 9.29 1.99
C ILE A 195 -11.62 10.03 1.02
N ILE A 196 -11.16 9.35 -0.03
CA ILE A 196 -10.31 9.93 -1.07
C ILE A 196 -11.06 11.05 -1.83
N THR A 197 -12.33 10.83 -2.17
CA THR A 197 -13.18 11.87 -2.76
C THR A 197 -13.30 13.10 -1.84
N SER A 198 -13.50 12.91 -0.54
CA SER A 198 -13.54 14.02 0.44
C SER A 198 -12.23 14.80 0.47
N MET A 199 -11.08 14.12 0.40
CA MET A 199 -9.75 14.77 0.33
C MET A 199 -9.62 15.63 -0.93
N ARG A 200 -9.97 15.10 -2.11
CA ARG A 200 -9.98 15.86 -3.38
C ARG A 200 -10.87 17.09 -3.28
N GLU A 201 -12.09 16.94 -2.78
CA GLU A 201 -13.06 18.03 -2.66
C GLU A 201 -12.56 19.13 -1.72
N ALA A 202 -11.88 18.77 -0.63
CA ALA A 202 -11.25 19.74 0.26
C ALA A 202 -10.10 20.51 -0.41
N ILE A 203 -9.31 19.87 -1.28
CA ILE A 203 -8.27 20.54 -2.08
C ILE A 203 -8.91 21.58 -3.01
N ILE A 204 -9.92 21.17 -3.78
CA ILE A 204 -10.60 22.03 -4.75
C ILE A 204 -11.31 23.20 -4.06
N LYS A 205 -12.07 22.94 -2.99
CA LYS A 205 -12.80 23.95 -2.21
C LYS A 205 -11.90 25.08 -1.68
N ASN A 206 -10.60 24.81 -1.53
CA ASN A 206 -9.64 25.76 -0.98
C ASN A 206 -8.72 26.39 -2.03
N GLY A 207 -8.93 26.10 -3.32
CA GLY A 207 -8.26 26.76 -4.44
C GLY A 207 -7.21 25.93 -5.14
N GLY A 208 -6.98 24.68 -4.71
CA GLY A 208 -6.20 23.72 -5.47
C GLY A 208 -6.95 23.25 -6.72
N GLU A 209 -6.22 22.63 -7.64
CA GLU A 209 -6.76 22.06 -8.87
C GLU A 209 -6.46 20.56 -8.93
N VAL A 210 -7.40 19.77 -9.44
CA VAL A 210 -7.22 18.32 -9.66
C VAL A 210 -7.76 17.96 -11.05
N HIS A 211 -6.87 17.53 -11.93
CA HIS A 211 -7.14 17.21 -13.31
C HIS A 211 -6.97 15.69 -13.53
N PHE A 212 -8.06 15.00 -13.84
CA PHE A 212 -8.06 13.58 -14.22
C PHE A 212 -7.82 13.41 -15.72
N ASN A 213 -7.55 12.18 -16.17
CA ASN A 213 -7.20 11.89 -17.57
C ASN A 213 -6.06 12.79 -18.09
N SER A 214 -5.11 13.10 -17.20
CA SER A 214 -4.07 14.10 -17.40
C SER A 214 -2.71 13.47 -17.13
N LYS A 215 -2.20 12.79 -18.14
CA LYS A 215 -0.94 12.05 -18.09
C LYS A 215 0.24 12.98 -18.33
N LEU A 216 1.24 12.95 -17.44
CA LEU A 216 2.54 13.56 -17.71
C LEU A 216 3.22 12.84 -18.88
N THR A 217 3.62 13.60 -19.88
CA THR A 217 4.19 13.08 -21.13
C THR A 217 5.58 13.63 -21.43
N ASP A 218 5.88 14.85 -20.97
CA ASP A 218 7.22 15.41 -21.10
C ASP A 218 7.56 16.42 -19.99
N ILE A 219 8.84 16.71 -19.81
CA ILE A 219 9.39 17.69 -18.87
C ILE A 219 10.39 18.58 -19.63
N LYS A 220 10.28 19.89 -19.43
CA LYS A 220 11.24 20.89 -19.93
C LYS A 220 12.16 21.30 -18.79
N ILE A 221 13.46 21.14 -19.03
CA ILE A 221 14.54 21.47 -18.10
C ILE A 221 15.44 22.50 -18.79
N ASN A 222 15.77 23.57 -18.08
CA ASN A 222 16.78 24.55 -18.48
C ASN A 222 17.73 24.79 -17.31
N ASP A 223 19.03 24.92 -17.57
CA ASP A 223 20.07 25.17 -16.55
C ASP A 223 19.95 24.25 -15.32
N ALA A 224 19.70 22.95 -15.56
CA ALA A 224 19.49 21.92 -14.53
C ALA A 224 18.33 22.23 -13.56
N ALA A 225 17.31 22.98 -14.00
CA ALA A 225 16.10 23.28 -13.26
C ALA A 225 14.85 22.99 -14.10
N ILE A 226 13.80 22.48 -13.46
CA ILE A 226 12.49 22.35 -14.12
C ILE A 226 11.95 23.74 -14.49
N GLN A 227 11.32 23.83 -15.65
CA GLN A 227 10.61 25.01 -16.13
C GLN A 227 9.15 24.71 -16.46
N ALA A 228 8.87 23.56 -17.06
CA ALA A 228 7.53 23.20 -17.47
C ALA A 228 7.33 21.68 -17.57
N ILE A 229 6.06 21.26 -17.58
CA ILE A 229 5.62 19.90 -17.83
C ILE A 229 4.62 19.87 -18.99
N GLN A 230 4.61 18.78 -19.74
CA GLN A 230 3.64 18.53 -20.81
C GLN A 230 2.63 17.47 -20.39
N ILE A 231 1.35 17.79 -20.54
CA ILE A 231 0.25 16.88 -20.27
C ILE A 231 -0.36 16.39 -21.59
N ASN A 232 -0.60 15.09 -21.68
CA ASN A 232 -1.26 14.40 -22.80
C ASN A 232 -0.62 14.63 -24.18
N ASN A 233 0.68 14.93 -24.27
CA ASN A 233 1.39 15.35 -25.49
C ASN A 233 0.84 16.64 -26.13
N GLU A 234 0.01 17.40 -25.42
CA GLU A 234 -0.73 18.53 -25.97
C GLU A 234 -0.31 19.84 -25.35
N LYS A 235 -0.46 19.97 -24.03
CA LYS A 235 -0.39 21.26 -23.34
C LYS A 235 0.80 21.33 -22.39
N TRP A 236 1.57 22.41 -22.53
CA TRP A 236 2.64 22.75 -21.60
C TRP A 236 2.11 23.65 -20.46
N PHE A 237 2.59 23.38 -19.25
CA PHE A 237 2.30 24.16 -18.05
C PHE A 237 3.61 24.51 -17.35
N GLU A 238 3.78 25.79 -17.03
CA GLU A 238 4.96 26.31 -16.35
C GLU A 238 4.89 26.05 -14.84
N PHE A 239 5.98 25.49 -14.30
CA PHE A 239 6.14 25.21 -12.88
C PHE A 239 7.61 25.18 -12.50
N ASP A 240 7.96 25.82 -11.37
CA ASP A 240 9.31 25.75 -10.79
C ASP A 240 9.50 24.54 -9.86
N ASN A 241 8.39 23.98 -9.36
CA ASN A 241 8.40 22.86 -8.42
C ASN A 241 7.37 21.80 -8.85
N VAL A 242 7.86 20.58 -9.09
CA VAL A 242 7.10 19.41 -9.53
C VAL A 242 7.37 18.25 -8.57
N ILE A 243 6.33 17.81 -7.88
CA ILE A 243 6.34 16.58 -7.06
C ILE A 243 5.95 15.39 -7.96
N LEU A 244 6.90 14.49 -8.19
CA LEU A 244 6.72 13.30 -9.01
C LEU A 244 6.25 12.12 -8.14
N ALA A 245 4.94 11.94 -8.00
CA ALA A 245 4.28 10.98 -7.11
C ALA A 245 3.50 9.90 -7.90
N THR A 246 4.08 9.38 -8.97
CA THR A 246 3.41 8.58 -10.02
C THR A 246 3.18 7.11 -9.67
N GLY A 247 3.71 6.64 -8.53
CA GLY A 247 3.69 5.23 -8.16
C GLY A 247 4.61 4.37 -9.03
N HIS A 248 4.88 3.15 -8.58
CA HIS A 248 5.90 2.29 -9.20
C HIS A 248 5.46 1.56 -10.46
N SER A 249 4.19 1.66 -10.83
CA SER A 249 3.66 1.03 -12.06
C SER A 249 3.72 1.96 -13.28
N ALA A 250 4.02 3.25 -13.10
CA ALA A 250 4.17 4.22 -14.19
C ALA A 250 5.52 4.06 -14.91
N ARG A 251 5.68 2.95 -15.65
CA ARG A 251 6.93 2.58 -16.32
C ARG A 251 7.40 3.62 -17.34
N ASP A 252 6.44 4.22 -18.02
CA ASP A 252 6.63 5.32 -18.97
C ASP A 252 7.36 6.52 -18.36
N ILE A 253 7.16 6.81 -17.06
CA ILE A 253 7.91 7.86 -16.37
C ILE A 253 9.40 7.52 -16.28
N TYR A 254 9.76 6.26 -16.01
CA TYR A 254 11.17 5.88 -15.96
C TYR A 254 11.82 5.98 -17.35
N TYR A 255 11.09 5.60 -18.40
CA TYR A 255 11.55 5.76 -19.78
C TYR A 255 11.73 7.23 -20.15
N LEU A 256 10.79 8.10 -19.74
CA LEU A 256 10.88 9.54 -19.94
C LEU A 256 12.12 10.13 -19.24
N LEU A 257 12.31 9.83 -17.95
CA LEU A 257 13.46 10.33 -17.19
C LEU A 257 14.77 9.89 -17.84
N HIS A 258 14.89 8.61 -18.19
CA HIS A 258 16.08 8.07 -18.85
C HIS A 258 16.34 8.72 -20.21
N HIS A 259 15.31 8.86 -21.06
CA HIS A 259 15.42 9.50 -22.36
C HIS A 259 15.85 10.97 -22.27
N LYS A 260 15.47 11.65 -21.17
CA LYS A 260 15.89 13.02 -20.85
C LYS A 260 17.26 13.10 -20.17
N ASN A 261 17.99 11.99 -20.04
CA ASN A 261 19.25 11.88 -19.31
C ASN A 261 19.14 12.35 -17.84
N ILE A 262 17.97 12.17 -17.22
CA ILE A 262 17.76 12.42 -15.79
C ILE A 262 18.12 11.13 -15.05
N LYS A 263 19.01 11.22 -14.07
CA LYS A 263 19.50 10.04 -13.36
C LYS A 263 18.38 9.21 -12.74
N ILE A 264 18.46 7.91 -12.97
CA ILE A 264 17.67 6.87 -12.32
C ILE A 264 18.58 5.66 -12.06
N GLU A 265 18.25 4.84 -11.08
CA GLU A 265 19.08 3.72 -10.65
C GLU A 265 18.25 2.44 -10.48
N ALA A 266 18.84 1.29 -10.82
CA ALA A 266 18.19 0.01 -10.57
C ALA A 266 18.01 -0.21 -9.06
N LYS A 267 16.82 -0.64 -8.65
CA LYS A 267 16.48 -0.88 -7.24
C LYS A 267 16.04 -2.33 -7.04
N GLY A 268 16.53 -2.94 -5.97
CA GLY A 268 16.04 -4.24 -5.53
C GLY A 268 14.57 -4.20 -5.15
N PHE A 269 13.86 -5.29 -5.41
CA PHE A 269 12.43 -5.43 -5.17
C PHE A 269 12.09 -6.85 -4.70
N ALA A 270 10.82 -7.22 -4.67
CA ALA A 270 10.41 -8.59 -4.42
C ALA A 270 9.33 -9.05 -5.42
N ILE A 271 9.36 -10.33 -5.75
CA ILE A 271 8.47 -10.95 -6.73
C ILE A 271 8.22 -12.41 -6.38
N GLY A 272 7.02 -12.91 -6.67
CA GLY A 272 6.68 -14.30 -6.45
C GLY A 272 5.26 -14.61 -6.87
N VAL A 273 4.48 -15.21 -5.97
CA VAL A 273 3.12 -15.68 -6.23
C VAL A 273 2.18 -15.18 -5.16
N ARG A 274 0.90 -15.03 -5.48
CA ARG A 274 -0.17 -14.83 -4.50
C ARG A 274 -0.72 -16.17 -4.06
N VAL A 275 -0.73 -16.41 -2.76
CA VAL A 275 -1.23 -17.65 -2.16
C VAL A 275 -2.58 -17.39 -1.55
N GLU A 276 -3.53 -18.28 -1.81
CA GLU A 276 -4.87 -18.24 -1.25
C GLU A 276 -5.17 -19.52 -0.45
N HIS A 277 -5.70 -19.34 0.75
CA HIS A 277 -6.20 -20.39 1.64
C HIS A 277 -7.65 -20.08 2.02
N GLN A 278 -8.39 -21.08 2.50
CA GLN A 278 -9.61 -20.81 3.26
C GLN A 278 -9.28 -19.99 4.52
N GLN A 279 -10.05 -18.94 4.79
CA GLN A 279 -9.87 -18.10 5.98
C GLN A 279 -10.08 -18.90 7.26
N THR A 280 -10.99 -19.87 7.26
CA THR A 280 -11.22 -20.78 8.38
C THR A 280 -9.97 -21.56 8.74
N LEU A 281 -9.22 -22.06 7.75
CA LEU A 281 -7.93 -22.72 7.98
C LEU A 281 -6.93 -21.78 8.66
N ILE A 282 -6.82 -20.54 8.20
CA ILE A 282 -5.93 -19.55 8.83
C ILE A 282 -6.40 -19.21 10.25
N ASN A 283 -7.70 -19.11 10.49
CA ASN A 283 -8.25 -18.93 11.83
C ASN A 283 -7.87 -20.10 12.75
N HIS A 284 -8.02 -21.34 12.31
CA HIS A 284 -7.59 -22.52 13.08
C HIS A 284 -6.09 -22.46 13.42
N ILE A 285 -5.25 -22.11 12.45
CA ILE A 285 -3.80 -22.03 12.63
C ILE A 285 -3.41 -20.95 13.65
N GLN A 286 -4.08 -19.80 13.65
CA GLN A 286 -3.71 -18.65 14.49
C GLN A 286 -4.41 -18.63 15.84
N TYR A 287 -5.68 -19.02 15.90
CA TYR A 287 -6.53 -18.90 17.09
C TYR A 287 -6.82 -20.24 17.76
N GLN A 288 -6.40 -21.36 17.15
CA GLN A 288 -6.48 -22.69 17.75
C GLN A 288 -7.91 -23.04 18.20
N LYS A 289 -8.15 -23.14 19.52
CA LYS A 289 -9.45 -23.48 20.10
C LYS A 289 -10.48 -22.35 20.02
N GLU A 290 -10.06 -21.14 19.68
CA GLU A 290 -10.90 -19.92 19.60
C GLU A 290 -11.10 -19.46 18.15
N TYR A 291 -10.93 -20.36 17.18
CA TYR A 291 -10.98 -20.06 15.74
C TYR A 291 -12.33 -19.54 15.24
N ASP A 292 -13.41 -19.86 15.96
CA ASP A 292 -14.80 -19.48 15.71
C ASP A 292 -15.29 -18.40 16.68
N ASN A 293 -14.41 -17.83 17.51
CA ASN A 293 -14.76 -16.76 18.44
C ASN A 293 -15.26 -15.52 17.66
N PRO A 294 -16.54 -15.11 17.81
CA PRO A 294 -17.12 -14.03 17.02
C PRO A 294 -16.55 -12.64 17.37
N TYR A 295 -15.84 -12.53 18.49
CA TYR A 295 -15.20 -11.30 18.95
C TYR A 295 -13.76 -11.15 18.43
N LEU A 296 -13.24 -12.15 17.72
CA LEU A 296 -11.95 -12.08 17.05
C LEU A 296 -12.12 -11.70 15.58
N PRO A 297 -11.30 -10.78 15.05
CA PRO A 297 -11.32 -10.49 13.63
C PRO A 297 -10.76 -11.70 12.85
N PRO A 298 -11.01 -11.78 11.54
CA PRO A 298 -10.38 -12.77 10.66
C PRO A 298 -8.85 -12.78 10.82
N ALA A 299 -8.30 -13.97 11.03
CA ALA A 299 -6.91 -14.14 11.40
C ALA A 299 -5.94 -13.69 10.31
N SER A 300 -4.81 -13.15 10.77
CA SER A 300 -3.71 -12.65 9.95
C SER A 300 -2.44 -13.48 10.18
N TYR A 301 -1.53 -13.47 9.21
CA TYR A 301 -0.19 -14.05 9.38
C TYR A 301 0.91 -13.17 8.80
N SER A 302 2.13 -13.38 9.30
CA SER A 302 3.37 -12.88 8.74
C SER A 302 4.39 -14.01 8.75
N LEU A 303 4.98 -14.30 7.60
CA LEU A 303 5.95 -15.36 7.39
C LEU A 303 7.23 -14.77 6.79
N VAL A 304 8.36 -15.29 7.22
CA VAL A 304 9.69 -14.96 6.70
C VAL A 304 10.57 -16.19 6.76
N GLU A 305 11.39 -16.41 5.74
CA GLU A 305 12.36 -17.49 5.64
C GLU A 305 13.58 -17.01 4.86
N GLN A 306 14.75 -17.55 5.19
CA GLN A 306 15.96 -17.37 4.39
C GLN A 306 16.22 -18.65 3.60
N VAL A 307 16.31 -18.53 2.27
CA VAL A 307 16.51 -19.68 1.39
C VAL A 307 17.70 -19.39 0.49
N ASP A 308 18.79 -20.13 0.68
CA ASP A 308 20.03 -20.01 -0.09
C ASP A 308 20.51 -18.54 -0.25
N GLY A 309 20.42 -17.75 0.82
CA GLY A 309 20.82 -16.33 0.83
C GLY A 309 19.75 -15.33 0.39
N PHE A 310 18.56 -15.80 -0.02
CA PHE A 310 17.43 -14.96 -0.42
C PHE A 310 16.38 -14.89 0.68
N GLY A 311 15.86 -13.68 0.94
CA GLY A 311 14.70 -13.51 1.81
C GLY A 311 13.42 -13.86 1.08
N VAL A 312 12.66 -14.83 1.60
CA VAL A 312 11.32 -15.19 1.13
C VAL A 312 10.31 -14.86 2.23
N TYR A 313 9.28 -14.08 1.93
CA TYR A 313 8.38 -13.59 2.97
C TYR A 313 6.96 -13.32 2.46
N SER A 314 6.02 -13.28 3.41
CA SER A 314 4.65 -12.87 3.13
C SER A 314 4.53 -11.35 3.01
N PHE A 315 3.87 -10.90 1.97
CA PHE A 315 3.62 -9.51 1.61
C PHE A 315 2.13 -9.28 1.43
N CYS A 316 1.65 -8.11 1.84
CA CYS A 316 0.26 -7.67 1.66
C CYS A 316 -0.79 -8.74 2.06
N MET A 317 -0.60 -9.47 3.16
CA MET A 317 -1.55 -10.50 3.62
C MET A 317 -2.92 -9.88 3.96
N CYS A 318 -3.97 -10.33 3.30
CA CYS A 318 -5.35 -9.84 3.32
C CYS A 318 -6.27 -10.90 3.94
N PRO A 319 -6.64 -10.76 5.22
CA PRO A 319 -7.65 -11.61 5.85
C PRO A 319 -9.02 -11.37 5.20
N GLY A 320 -9.77 -12.44 4.97
CA GLY A 320 -11.08 -12.45 4.35
C GLY A 320 -11.16 -11.53 3.13
N GLY A 321 -10.16 -11.69 2.26
CA GLY A 321 -9.90 -10.85 1.11
C GLY A 321 -10.15 -11.53 -0.21
N ILE A 322 -9.83 -10.81 -1.28
CA ILE A 322 -9.96 -11.21 -2.68
C ILE A 322 -8.66 -10.88 -3.41
N ILE A 323 -8.24 -11.75 -4.34
CA ILE A 323 -7.12 -11.51 -5.25
C ILE A 323 -7.62 -10.64 -6.41
N ALA A 324 -6.88 -9.57 -6.72
CA ALA A 324 -7.21 -8.63 -7.79
C ALA A 324 -6.31 -8.78 -9.03
N PRO A 325 -6.85 -8.60 -10.24
CA PRO A 325 -6.08 -8.48 -11.48
C PRO A 325 -5.52 -7.07 -11.64
N CYS A 326 -4.25 -6.88 -11.28
CA CYS A 326 -3.60 -5.58 -11.20
C CYS A 326 -2.70 -5.26 -12.40
N ALA A 327 -2.95 -5.89 -13.55
CA ALA A 327 -2.27 -5.55 -14.79
C ALA A 327 -2.52 -4.08 -15.17
N THR A 328 -1.51 -3.44 -15.75
CA THR A 328 -1.62 -2.08 -16.31
C THR A 328 -1.67 -2.09 -17.83
N GLU A 329 -1.32 -3.19 -18.48
CA GLU A 329 -1.43 -3.37 -19.92
C GLU A 329 -2.14 -4.70 -20.24
N GLN A 330 -2.62 -4.86 -21.47
CA GLN A 330 -3.38 -6.05 -21.87
C GLN A 330 -2.51 -7.31 -21.96
N ASP A 331 -1.23 -7.16 -22.33
CA ASP A 331 -0.29 -8.24 -22.66
C ASP A 331 0.57 -8.68 -21.44
N GLU A 332 0.03 -8.45 -20.25
CA GLU A 332 0.64 -8.82 -18.98
C GLU A 332 -0.45 -9.27 -17.98
N VAL A 333 -0.06 -10.07 -16.99
CA VAL A 333 -0.88 -10.36 -15.81
C VAL A 333 -0.11 -10.08 -14.54
N VAL A 334 -0.83 -9.54 -13.56
CA VAL A 334 -0.30 -9.17 -12.24
C VAL A 334 -1.38 -9.47 -11.22
N THR A 335 -1.00 -10.10 -10.12
CA THR A 335 -1.87 -10.25 -8.96
C THR A 335 -1.54 -9.21 -7.90
N ASN A 336 -2.57 -8.83 -7.15
CA ASN A 336 -2.45 -8.28 -5.81
C ASN A 336 -3.72 -8.70 -5.05
N GLY A 337 -4.12 -7.99 -4.01
CA GLY A 337 -5.35 -8.31 -3.30
C GLY A 337 -5.73 -7.31 -2.23
N TRP A 338 -6.97 -7.45 -1.80
CA TRP A 338 -7.67 -6.46 -1.00
C TRP A 338 -8.67 -7.15 -0.10
N SER A 339 -9.14 -6.44 0.93
CA SER A 339 -10.25 -6.90 1.75
C SER A 339 -11.27 -5.77 1.92
N PRO A 340 -12.57 -6.09 2.06
CA PRO A 340 -13.55 -5.13 2.55
C PRO A 340 -13.25 -4.80 4.02
N SER A 341 -13.82 -3.71 4.54
CA SER A 341 -13.62 -3.27 5.92
C SER A 341 -14.00 -4.34 6.96
N LYS A 342 -14.96 -5.21 6.64
CA LYS A 342 -15.37 -6.33 7.50
C LYS A 342 -14.49 -7.58 7.36
N ARG A 343 -13.62 -7.65 6.34
CA ARG A 343 -12.78 -8.82 6.03
C ARG A 343 -13.57 -10.14 6.04
N ASN A 344 -14.77 -10.15 5.48
CA ASN A 344 -15.72 -11.24 5.63
C ASN A 344 -15.81 -12.17 4.40
N ASN A 345 -14.80 -12.15 3.52
CA ASN A 345 -14.71 -13.13 2.44
C ASN A 345 -14.21 -14.48 2.99
N PRO A 346 -14.61 -15.64 2.41
CA PRO A 346 -14.12 -16.95 2.85
C PRO A 346 -12.62 -17.19 2.67
N TYR A 347 -11.87 -16.32 2.00
CA TYR A 347 -10.46 -16.58 1.66
C TYR A 347 -9.48 -15.67 2.39
N ALA A 348 -8.35 -16.22 2.80
CA ALA A 348 -7.17 -15.47 3.22
C ALA A 348 -6.14 -15.52 2.09
N ASN A 349 -5.57 -14.38 1.68
CA ASN A 349 -4.53 -14.39 0.66
C ASN A 349 -3.34 -13.51 1.00
N SER A 350 -2.15 -13.83 0.49
CA SER A 350 -0.96 -12.98 0.59
C SER A 350 -0.01 -13.22 -0.58
N GLY A 351 0.79 -12.20 -0.93
CA GLY A 351 1.96 -12.43 -1.76
C GLY A 351 3.00 -13.22 -0.97
N ILE A 352 3.54 -14.29 -1.53
CA ILE A 352 4.76 -14.94 -1.04
C ILE A 352 5.84 -14.65 -2.06
N VAL A 353 6.79 -13.80 -1.66
CA VAL A 353 7.70 -13.12 -2.57
C VAL A 353 9.15 -13.34 -2.16
N VAL A 354 10.02 -13.41 -3.17
CA VAL A 354 11.48 -13.53 -3.03
C VAL A 354 12.06 -12.14 -3.24
N SER A 355 12.91 -11.68 -2.32
CA SER A 355 13.65 -10.43 -2.49
C SER A 355 14.77 -10.62 -3.51
N VAL A 356 14.84 -9.75 -4.51
CA VAL A 356 15.81 -9.81 -5.60
C VAL A 356 16.54 -8.47 -5.69
N LYS A 357 17.87 -8.51 -5.74
CA LYS A 357 18.74 -7.36 -6.00
C LYS A 357 19.12 -7.33 -7.48
N PRO A 358 19.51 -6.15 -8.02
CA PRO A 358 20.01 -6.07 -9.39
C PRO A 358 21.12 -7.07 -9.70
N THR A 359 22.05 -7.27 -8.76
CA THR A 359 23.19 -8.20 -8.87
C THR A 359 22.83 -9.67 -8.93
N ASP A 360 21.60 -10.03 -8.54
CA ASP A 360 21.13 -11.43 -8.55
C ASP A 360 20.60 -11.85 -9.94
N LEU A 361 20.52 -10.90 -10.88
CA LEU A 361 19.89 -11.08 -12.19
C LEU A 361 20.93 -11.35 -13.29
N PRO A 362 20.64 -12.27 -14.23
CA PRO A 362 21.63 -12.77 -15.20
C PRO A 362 22.17 -11.70 -16.17
N ASN A 363 21.44 -10.60 -16.38
CA ASN A 363 21.80 -9.52 -17.30
C ASN A 363 22.25 -8.24 -16.58
N TYR A 364 22.69 -8.34 -15.32
CA TYR A 364 23.12 -7.18 -14.54
C TYR A 364 24.29 -6.44 -15.19
N LYS A 365 24.09 -5.13 -15.38
CA LYS A 365 25.14 -4.17 -15.71
C LYS A 365 25.04 -3.02 -14.73
N LYS A 366 26.19 -2.53 -14.25
CA LYS A 366 26.24 -1.52 -13.18
C LYS A 366 25.46 -0.25 -13.52
N ASP A 367 25.53 0.18 -14.77
CA ASP A 367 24.95 1.43 -15.24
C ASP A 367 23.60 1.23 -15.96
N ASP A 368 23.03 0.02 -15.92
CA ASP A 368 21.69 -0.25 -16.45
C ASP A 368 20.62 -0.08 -15.36
N PRO A 369 19.77 0.97 -15.43
CA PRO A 369 18.72 1.17 -14.45
C PRO A 369 17.53 0.23 -14.63
N PHE A 370 17.41 -0.48 -15.76
CA PHE A 370 16.20 -1.21 -16.14
C PHE A 370 16.25 -2.71 -15.85
N VAL A 371 17.40 -3.28 -15.48
CA VAL A 371 17.55 -4.74 -15.24
C VAL A 371 16.43 -5.37 -14.37
N CYS A 372 16.06 -4.72 -13.26
CA CYS A 372 14.97 -5.21 -12.39
C CYS A 372 13.58 -5.01 -13.02
N LEU A 373 13.37 -3.91 -13.74
CA LEU A 373 12.12 -3.62 -14.43
C LEU A 373 11.86 -4.61 -15.56
N ASP A 374 12.90 -4.93 -16.33
CA ASP A 374 12.81 -5.89 -17.44
C ASP A 374 12.62 -7.31 -16.93
N PHE A 375 13.26 -7.68 -15.80
CA PHE A 375 12.97 -8.95 -15.14
C PHE A 375 11.50 -9.03 -14.67
N GLN A 376 10.96 -7.96 -14.08
CA GLN A 376 9.54 -7.89 -13.70
C GLN A 376 8.63 -8.09 -14.92
N LYS A 377 8.85 -7.31 -16.00
CA LYS A 377 8.08 -7.41 -17.25
C LYS A 377 8.15 -8.81 -17.87
N TYR A 378 9.34 -9.41 -17.86
CA TYR A 378 9.56 -10.76 -18.36
C TYR A 378 8.71 -11.79 -17.63
N VAL A 379 8.66 -11.73 -16.29
CA VAL A 379 7.82 -12.65 -15.50
C VAL A 379 6.34 -12.41 -15.75
N GLU A 380 5.90 -11.15 -15.78
CA GLU A 380 4.50 -10.78 -16.04
C GLU A 380 4.01 -11.28 -17.41
N LYS A 381 4.83 -11.13 -18.46
CA LYS A 381 4.52 -11.60 -19.81
C LYS A 381 4.51 -13.13 -19.91
N ARG A 382 5.48 -13.82 -19.31
CA ARG A 382 5.48 -15.30 -19.28
C ARG A 382 4.25 -15.86 -18.57
N CYS A 383 3.85 -15.24 -17.47
CA CYS A 383 2.63 -15.64 -16.79
C CYS A 383 1.39 -15.36 -17.64
N TRP A 384 1.33 -14.25 -18.38
CA TRP A 384 0.22 -13.96 -19.29
C TRP A 384 0.13 -14.99 -20.41
N GLU A 385 1.27 -15.38 -21.01
CA GLU A 385 1.34 -16.45 -22.01
C GLU A 385 0.86 -17.79 -21.44
N ALA A 386 1.32 -18.16 -20.25
CA ALA A 386 0.89 -19.38 -19.56
C ALA A 386 -0.57 -19.34 -19.08
N GLY A 387 -1.11 -18.15 -18.84
CA GLY A 387 -2.53 -17.88 -18.56
C GLY A 387 -3.41 -17.88 -19.81
N GLY A 388 -2.85 -18.19 -20.99
CA GLY A 388 -3.59 -18.29 -22.25
C GLY A 388 -3.79 -16.94 -22.94
N LYS A 389 -2.93 -15.95 -22.69
CA LYS A 389 -2.99 -14.60 -23.29
C LYS A 389 -4.30 -13.86 -22.98
N THR A 390 -4.81 -14.08 -21.78
CA THR A 390 -5.99 -13.42 -21.22
C THR A 390 -5.63 -12.82 -19.86
N GLN A 391 -6.61 -12.28 -19.12
CA GLN A 391 -6.36 -11.85 -17.74
C GLN A 391 -6.47 -13.01 -16.73
N LYS A 392 -6.57 -14.27 -17.19
CA LYS A 392 -6.38 -15.44 -16.33
C LYS A 392 -4.91 -15.57 -15.94
N VAL A 393 -4.67 -16.14 -14.76
CA VAL A 393 -3.30 -16.38 -14.27
C VAL A 393 -2.97 -17.87 -14.22
N PRO A 394 -1.70 -18.26 -14.49
CA PRO A 394 -1.25 -19.62 -14.24
C PRO A 394 -1.29 -19.89 -12.73
N ALA A 395 -1.81 -21.06 -12.38
CA ALA A 395 -2.00 -21.47 -11.01
C ALA A 395 -1.65 -22.94 -10.79
N GLN A 396 -1.36 -23.26 -9.53
CA GLN A 396 -0.99 -24.59 -9.08
C GLN A 396 -1.33 -24.73 -7.59
N ARG A 397 -1.76 -25.91 -7.14
CA ARG A 397 -1.90 -26.18 -5.71
C ARG A 397 -0.52 -26.23 -5.06
N MET A 398 -0.44 -25.88 -3.77
CA MET A 398 0.85 -25.67 -3.11
C MET A 398 1.73 -26.92 -3.05
N ILE A 399 1.19 -28.09 -2.68
CA ILE A 399 1.98 -29.34 -2.63
C ILE A 399 2.35 -29.77 -4.05
N ASP A 400 1.42 -29.68 -4.99
CA ASP A 400 1.66 -29.98 -6.40
C ASP A 400 2.82 -29.15 -6.99
N PHE A 401 2.87 -27.84 -6.67
CA PHE A 401 3.99 -26.97 -7.04
C PHE A 401 5.31 -27.46 -6.44
N VAL A 402 5.32 -27.77 -5.14
CA VAL A 402 6.52 -28.25 -4.42
C VAL A 402 7.00 -29.61 -4.97
N GLU A 403 6.08 -30.49 -5.37
CA GLU A 403 6.40 -31.79 -5.95
C GLU A 403 6.67 -31.76 -7.45
N GLY A 404 6.43 -30.63 -8.13
CA GLY A 404 6.62 -30.51 -9.58
C GLY A 404 5.54 -31.20 -10.41
N LYS A 405 4.31 -31.31 -9.90
CA LYS A 405 3.15 -31.94 -10.56
C LYS A 405 2.17 -30.87 -11.01
N ILE A 406 1.63 -30.96 -12.22
CA ILE A 406 0.55 -30.06 -12.65
C ILE A 406 -0.74 -30.44 -11.92
N SER A 407 -1.43 -29.46 -11.32
CA SER A 407 -2.71 -29.69 -10.64
C SER A 407 -3.80 -30.07 -11.63
N THR A 408 -4.59 -31.10 -11.29
CA THR A 408 -5.72 -31.57 -12.12
C THR A 408 -7.02 -30.82 -11.86
N ASP A 409 -7.13 -30.22 -10.67
CA ASP A 409 -8.30 -29.50 -10.19
C ASP A 409 -7.89 -28.42 -9.18
N PHE A 410 -8.82 -27.56 -8.75
CA PHE A 410 -8.57 -26.47 -7.80
C PHE A 410 -9.71 -26.33 -6.80
N PRO A 411 -9.41 -26.03 -5.52
CA PRO A 411 -10.38 -25.40 -4.64
C PRO A 411 -10.95 -24.12 -5.28
N LYS A 412 -12.13 -23.69 -4.83
CA LYS A 412 -12.70 -22.42 -5.28
C LYS A 412 -11.77 -21.27 -4.89
N THR A 413 -11.54 -20.34 -5.82
CA THR A 413 -10.66 -19.18 -5.60
C THR A 413 -11.44 -17.86 -5.70
N SER A 414 -10.86 -16.78 -5.19
CA SER A 414 -11.44 -15.43 -5.28
C SER A 414 -11.08 -14.69 -6.58
N TYR A 415 -10.07 -15.16 -7.31
CA TYR A 415 -9.56 -14.48 -8.50
C TYR A 415 -10.55 -14.57 -9.68
N GLN A 416 -11.27 -13.47 -9.91
CA GLN A 416 -12.44 -13.46 -10.79
C GLN A 416 -12.16 -13.72 -12.27
N PRO A 417 -11.07 -13.19 -12.90
CA PRO A 417 -10.79 -13.52 -14.31
C PRO A 417 -10.61 -15.02 -14.56
N GLY A 418 -10.21 -15.76 -13.52
CA GLY A 418 -10.00 -17.19 -13.54
C GLY A 418 -8.54 -17.60 -13.56
N ILE A 419 -8.31 -18.90 -13.44
CA ILE A 419 -6.98 -19.51 -13.37
C ILE A 419 -6.80 -20.57 -14.45
N VAL A 420 -5.55 -20.86 -14.80
CA VAL A 420 -5.15 -21.91 -15.74
C VAL A 420 -4.16 -22.83 -15.03
N ALA A 421 -4.39 -24.14 -15.05
CA ALA A 421 -3.44 -25.10 -14.51
C ALA A 421 -2.12 -25.04 -15.30
N ALA A 422 -1.02 -24.78 -14.60
CA ALA A 422 0.30 -24.69 -15.21
C ALA A 422 1.38 -25.21 -14.27
N ASP A 423 2.49 -25.69 -14.84
CA ASP A 423 3.68 -26.00 -14.05
C ASP A 423 4.45 -24.71 -13.75
N LEU A 424 4.23 -24.14 -12.57
CA LEU A 424 4.89 -22.89 -12.18
C LEU A 424 6.41 -23.04 -12.06
N ASN A 425 6.95 -24.26 -11.95
CA ASN A 425 8.40 -24.51 -12.00
C ASN A 425 9.01 -24.21 -13.38
N LYS A 426 8.20 -24.27 -14.44
CA LYS A 426 8.59 -23.93 -15.81
C LYS A 426 8.20 -22.52 -16.19
N VAL A 427 7.07 -22.02 -15.67
CA VAL A 427 6.59 -20.66 -15.99
C VAL A 427 7.48 -19.61 -15.32
N LEU A 428 7.76 -19.76 -14.03
CA LEU A 428 8.59 -18.82 -13.27
C LEU A 428 10.08 -19.07 -13.55
N PRO A 429 10.92 -18.01 -13.49
CA PRO A 429 12.37 -18.18 -13.49
C PRO A 429 12.82 -19.13 -12.36
N ALA A 430 13.82 -19.98 -12.63
CA ALA A 430 14.33 -20.97 -11.66
C ALA A 430 14.72 -20.32 -10.33
N LEU A 431 15.34 -19.13 -10.39
CA LEU A 431 15.66 -18.29 -9.23
C LEU A 431 14.47 -18.10 -8.27
N LEU A 432 13.26 -17.92 -8.79
CA LEU A 432 12.06 -17.74 -7.97
C LEU A 432 11.45 -19.08 -7.57
N ALA A 433 11.26 -19.98 -8.54
CA ALA A 433 10.58 -21.25 -8.32
C ALA A 433 11.27 -22.08 -7.22
N GLU A 434 12.59 -22.26 -7.30
CA GLU A 434 13.34 -23.07 -6.34
C GLU A 434 13.26 -22.51 -4.91
N LYS A 435 13.30 -21.18 -4.78
CA LYS A 435 13.28 -20.50 -3.47
C LYS A 435 11.90 -20.58 -2.84
N LEU A 436 10.86 -20.37 -3.64
CA LEU A 436 9.47 -20.53 -3.21
C LEU A 436 9.19 -21.96 -2.76
N LYS A 437 9.65 -22.99 -3.48
CA LYS A 437 9.48 -24.40 -3.09
C LYS A 437 10.01 -24.68 -1.69
N LYS A 438 11.28 -24.33 -1.45
CA LYS A 438 11.93 -24.51 -0.13
C LYS A 438 11.23 -23.71 0.96
N ALA A 439 10.81 -22.47 0.65
CA ALA A 439 10.10 -21.62 1.60
C ALA A 439 8.73 -22.18 1.99
N PHE A 440 7.94 -22.73 1.07
CA PHE A 440 6.64 -23.31 1.40
C PHE A 440 6.75 -24.50 2.35
N VAL A 441 7.73 -25.38 2.15
CA VAL A 441 8.03 -26.47 3.07
C VAL A 441 8.41 -25.92 4.46
N ALA A 442 9.24 -24.88 4.52
CA ALA A 442 9.62 -24.25 5.78
C ALA A 442 8.44 -23.57 6.48
N PHE A 443 7.56 -22.89 5.73
CA PHE A 443 6.35 -22.28 6.28
C PHE A 443 5.38 -23.31 6.83
N GLY A 444 5.23 -24.47 6.19
CA GLY A 444 4.46 -25.60 6.72
C GLY A 444 4.95 -26.07 8.09
N LYS A 445 6.28 -26.08 8.30
CA LYS A 445 6.88 -26.40 9.61
C LYS A 445 6.60 -25.33 10.66
N LYS A 446 6.58 -24.04 10.28
CA LYS A 446 6.31 -22.91 11.19
C LYS A 446 4.84 -22.77 11.55
N LYS A 447 3.95 -23.15 10.63
CA LYS A 447 2.49 -23.02 10.75
C LYS A 447 1.86 -24.32 10.27
N ASN A 448 1.65 -25.25 11.21
CA ASN A 448 1.05 -26.55 10.91
C ASN A 448 -0.29 -26.38 10.16
N GLY A 449 -0.45 -27.09 9.05
CA GLY A 449 -1.62 -26.96 8.15
C GLY A 449 -1.49 -25.91 7.04
N TYR A 450 -0.49 -25.02 7.07
CA TYR A 450 -0.29 -24.01 6.01
C TYR A 450 0.15 -24.63 4.67
N TYR A 451 0.98 -25.67 4.74
CA TYR A 451 1.44 -26.45 3.59
C TYR A 451 0.39 -27.51 3.25
N THR A 452 -0.47 -27.22 2.28
CA THR A 452 -1.65 -28.03 1.93
C THR A 452 -2.08 -27.81 0.47
N ASN A 453 -2.72 -28.80 -0.14
CA ASN A 453 -3.33 -28.67 -1.48
C ASN A 453 -4.68 -27.93 -1.47
N GLU A 454 -5.21 -27.60 -0.29
CA GLU A 454 -6.30 -26.60 -0.15
C GLU A 454 -5.83 -25.17 -0.47
N ALA A 455 -4.50 -24.97 -0.60
CA ALA A 455 -3.92 -23.68 -0.93
C ALA A 455 -3.59 -23.58 -2.42
N VAL A 456 -3.97 -22.47 -3.05
CA VAL A 456 -3.74 -22.21 -4.47
C VAL A 456 -2.73 -21.09 -4.65
N LEU A 457 -1.69 -21.36 -5.43
CA LEU A 457 -0.69 -20.39 -5.87
C LEU A 457 -1.14 -19.76 -7.18
N HIS A 458 -1.20 -18.43 -7.22
CA HIS A 458 -1.54 -17.63 -8.39
C HIS A 458 -0.32 -16.80 -8.80
N ALA A 459 0.12 -16.86 -10.05
CA ALA A 459 1.32 -16.13 -10.49
C ALA A 459 1.02 -15.08 -11.57
N PRO A 460 1.68 -13.90 -11.53
CA PRO A 460 2.71 -13.47 -10.58
C PRO A 460 2.22 -12.38 -9.62
N GLU A 461 2.79 -12.38 -8.41
CA GLU A 461 2.80 -11.22 -7.52
C GLU A 461 4.10 -10.44 -7.77
N SER A 462 4.08 -9.47 -8.69
CA SER A 462 5.31 -8.89 -9.28
C SER A 462 5.62 -7.45 -8.87
N ARG A 463 4.64 -6.71 -8.33
CA ARG A 463 4.77 -5.26 -8.10
C ARG A 463 4.66 -4.90 -6.62
N THR A 464 5.57 -5.42 -5.81
CA THR A 464 5.59 -5.18 -4.36
C THR A 464 6.18 -3.83 -3.96
N SER A 465 7.06 -3.29 -4.80
CA SER A 465 7.79 -2.04 -4.61
C SER A 465 8.42 -1.62 -5.93
N SER A 466 8.94 -0.39 -6.01
CA SER A 466 9.64 0.07 -7.21
C SER A 466 10.90 -0.73 -7.52
N THR A 467 11.05 -1.08 -8.80
CA THR A 467 12.25 -1.66 -9.42
C THR A 467 13.30 -0.61 -9.78
N ILE A 468 12.94 0.68 -9.68
CA ILE A 468 13.78 1.83 -10.00
C ILE A 468 13.77 2.82 -8.84
N SER A 469 14.93 3.38 -8.55
CA SER A 469 15.09 4.52 -7.64
C SER A 469 15.27 5.78 -8.47
N VAL A 470 14.56 6.84 -8.11
CA VAL A 470 14.76 8.18 -8.69
C VAL A 470 15.45 9.01 -7.62
N PRO A 471 16.80 9.12 -7.64
CA PRO A 471 17.57 9.62 -6.51
C PRO A 471 17.27 11.09 -6.19
N ARG A 472 17.17 11.40 -4.90
CA ARG A 472 16.97 12.75 -4.39
C ARG A 472 17.86 13.04 -3.18
N HIS A 473 18.17 14.32 -2.96
CA HIS A 473 18.96 14.76 -1.82
C HIS A 473 18.17 14.57 -0.50
N PRO A 474 18.79 14.06 0.59
CA PRO A 474 18.07 13.68 1.81
C PRO A 474 17.42 14.85 2.58
N ILE A 475 17.89 16.08 2.39
CA ILE A 475 17.40 17.29 3.09
C ILE A 475 16.42 18.09 2.23
N THR A 476 16.85 18.53 1.04
CA THR A 476 16.03 19.32 0.11
C THR A 476 14.96 18.49 -0.59
N LEU A 477 15.12 17.16 -0.64
CA LEU A 477 14.24 16.22 -1.36
C LEU A 477 14.12 16.47 -2.87
N GLU A 478 14.93 17.39 -3.41
CA GLU A 478 15.06 17.60 -4.86
C GLU A 478 15.89 16.47 -5.47
N HIS A 479 15.62 16.15 -6.73
CA HIS A 479 16.44 15.27 -7.54
C HIS A 479 17.90 15.73 -7.48
N VAL A 480 18.83 14.78 -7.44
CA VAL A 480 20.26 15.07 -7.21
C VAL A 480 20.91 15.96 -8.28
N GLU A 481 20.33 16.00 -9.47
CA GLU A 481 20.80 16.81 -10.61
C GLU A 481 19.83 17.90 -11.04
N ILE A 482 18.53 17.79 -10.72
CA ILE A 482 17.49 18.64 -11.30
C ILE A 482 16.76 19.41 -10.20
N LYS A 483 17.02 20.71 -10.12
CA LYS A 483 16.33 21.62 -9.20
C LYS A 483 14.85 21.70 -9.55
N GLY A 484 14.00 21.76 -8.54
CA GLY A 484 12.55 21.82 -8.71
C GLY A 484 11.87 20.47 -8.99
N LEU A 485 12.61 19.38 -9.24
CA LEU A 485 12.05 18.04 -9.35
C LEU A 485 12.09 17.35 -7.98
N TYR A 486 10.97 16.91 -7.45
CA TYR A 486 10.86 16.21 -6.16
C TYR A 486 10.38 14.78 -6.36
N PRO A 487 11.27 13.79 -6.52
CA PRO A 487 10.90 12.38 -6.58
C PRO A 487 10.21 11.96 -5.29
N CYS A 488 9.01 11.39 -5.37
CA CYS A 488 8.16 11.18 -4.20
C CYS A 488 7.50 9.79 -4.17
N GLY A 489 7.32 9.27 -2.96
CA GLY A 489 6.52 8.08 -2.68
C GLY A 489 7.15 6.79 -3.19
N GLU A 490 6.29 5.82 -3.50
CA GLU A 490 6.72 4.46 -3.81
C GLU A 490 7.39 4.36 -5.18
N GLY A 491 6.92 5.13 -6.16
CA GLY A 491 7.48 5.17 -7.52
C GLY A 491 8.92 5.68 -7.57
N ALA A 492 9.26 6.67 -6.75
CA ALA A 492 10.64 7.14 -6.62
C ALA A 492 11.51 6.21 -5.73
N GLY A 493 10.89 5.27 -5.01
CA GLY A 493 11.57 4.32 -4.16
C GLY A 493 11.69 4.71 -2.68
N TYR A 494 10.97 5.75 -2.22
CA TYR A 494 11.06 6.29 -0.85
C TYR A 494 9.93 5.87 0.10
N ALA A 495 8.91 5.20 -0.41
CA ALA A 495 7.81 4.63 0.37
C ALA A 495 7.58 3.13 0.04
N GLY A 496 6.72 2.47 0.82
CA GLY A 496 6.35 1.05 0.62
C GLY A 496 4.95 0.72 1.15
N GLY A 497 4.03 1.69 1.09
CA GLY A 497 2.68 1.60 1.63
C GLY A 497 2.03 2.96 1.85
N ILE A 498 0.69 2.96 2.04
CA ILE A 498 -0.17 4.16 2.05
C ILE A 498 0.37 5.26 2.96
N ILE A 499 0.59 4.96 4.25
CA ILE A 499 1.03 5.97 5.22
C ILE A 499 2.45 6.46 4.94
N SER A 500 3.37 5.57 4.56
CA SER A 500 4.73 6.01 4.22
C SER A 500 4.77 6.91 2.98
N ALA A 501 3.88 6.68 2.00
CA ALA A 501 3.75 7.51 0.82
C ALA A 501 3.11 8.87 1.16
N ALA A 502 2.05 8.86 1.97
CA ALA A 502 1.40 10.08 2.47
C ALA A 502 2.40 11.01 3.19
N ILE A 503 3.17 10.46 4.13
CA ILE A 503 4.22 11.20 4.85
C ILE A 503 5.26 11.77 3.88
N ASP A 504 5.67 10.98 2.88
CA ASP A 504 6.65 11.44 1.90
C ASP A 504 6.15 12.62 1.06
N GLY A 505 4.85 12.63 0.74
CA GLY A 505 4.17 13.76 0.09
C GLY A 505 4.17 15.03 0.94
N ILE A 506 3.83 14.91 2.23
CA ILE A 506 3.91 16.02 3.19
C ILE A 506 5.35 16.58 3.22
N ASN A 507 6.33 15.71 3.36
CA ASN A 507 7.74 16.09 3.50
C ASN A 507 8.25 16.84 2.25
N CYS A 508 7.83 16.45 1.04
CA CYS A 508 8.21 17.15 -0.20
C CYS A 508 7.69 18.58 -0.21
N VAL A 509 6.46 18.82 0.24
CA VAL A 509 5.92 20.17 0.36
C VAL A 509 6.64 20.97 1.43
N ASP A 510 6.92 20.37 2.59
CA ASP A 510 7.70 21.03 3.64
C ASP A 510 9.10 21.44 3.16
N ALA A 511 9.70 20.66 2.26
CA ALA A 511 10.98 21.03 1.64
C ALA A 511 10.84 22.22 0.68
N ILE A 512 9.76 22.29 -0.11
CA ILE A 512 9.43 23.45 -0.95
C ILE A 512 9.23 24.71 -0.09
N VAL A 513 8.51 24.60 1.03
CA VAL A 513 8.30 25.70 1.99
C VAL A 513 9.63 26.22 2.51
N ARG A 514 10.51 25.32 2.99
CA ARG A 514 11.85 25.71 3.50
C ARG A 514 12.70 26.41 2.43
N LYS A 515 12.65 25.93 1.19
CA LYS A 515 13.35 26.53 0.05
C LYS A 515 12.90 27.97 -0.18
N GLN A 516 11.60 28.27 -0.10
CA GLN A 516 11.11 29.63 -0.29
C GLN A 516 11.54 30.59 0.82
N VAL A 517 11.48 30.15 2.08
CA VAL A 517 11.92 30.97 3.24
C VAL A 517 13.42 31.29 3.17
N SER A 518 14.24 30.46 2.53
CA SER A 518 15.68 30.72 2.36
C SER A 518 16.01 31.64 1.17
N THR A 519 15.04 31.93 0.30
CA THR A 519 15.20 32.79 -0.88
C THR A 519 14.57 34.18 -0.72
N GLU A 520 13.76 34.37 0.33
CA GLU A 520 13.26 35.67 0.81
C GLU A 520 14.19 36.20 1.90
#